data_AF-A0A3R7KBS4-F1
#
_entry.id   AF-A0A3R7KBS4-F1
#
_cell.length_a   1.000
_cell.length_b   1.000
_cell.length_c   1.000
_cell.angle_alpha   90.00
_cell.angle_beta   90.00
_cell.angle_gamma   90.00
#
_symmetry.space_group_name_H-M   'P 1'
#
loop_
_entity.id
_entity.type
_entity.pdbx_description
1 polymer ?
#
loop_
_entity_poly.entity_id
_entity_poly.type
_entity_poly.pdbx_seq_one_letter_code
_entity_poly.pdbx_strand_id
1 'polypeptide(L)'
;ACRTILDHGELQVSEGERKALVENMYRDIATIVADKCVNPTSNRPYPYTVIERVMKEIHYAVIPNRSAKQQALELIKKLPEHIPLARAKMKIQVTTPAAGAKAIKEGLLKEGAEIVEQSGSDTIRMVVLITPGSYRIVNSLVQEHTNGQGSLEVIDLKSHQEGEHTIDDEISKKTERLGLSGPTTLAPVPVVAPAQAAAGETKKTRPCSTCGGDFSADMTKYREHFRSEWHRYNLKCKSMKQPVVAEEEYNALESDDVEAFLSSVS
;
A
#
# COMPACT_ATOMS: atom_id res chain seq x y z
N ALA A 1 17.35 -4.01 42.98
CA ALA A 1 18.33 -2.99 42.55
C ALA A 1 18.23 -2.72 41.05
N CYS A 2 18.59 -3.68 40.16
CA CYS A 2 18.58 -3.43 38.71
C CYS A 2 17.21 -3.06 38.13
N ARG A 3 16.12 -3.69 38.59
CA ARG A 3 14.75 -3.37 38.13
C ARG A 3 14.33 -1.93 38.49
N THR A 4 14.63 -1.50 39.71
CA THR A 4 14.39 -0.14 40.19
C THR A 4 15.19 0.91 39.38
N ILE A 5 16.38 0.57 38.92
CA ILE A 5 17.21 1.44 38.06
C ILE A 5 16.66 1.50 36.63
N LEU A 6 16.11 0.41 36.10
CA LEU A 6 15.45 0.42 34.79
C LEU A 6 14.11 1.17 34.82
N ASP A 7 13.38 1.09 35.93
CA ASP A 7 12.07 1.74 36.08
C ASP A 7 12.17 3.25 36.37
N HIS A 8 13.23 3.70 37.06
CA HIS A 8 13.43 5.11 37.45
C HIS A 8 14.63 5.81 36.81
N GLY A 9 15.51 5.06 36.15
CA GLY A 9 16.63 5.61 35.40
C GLY A 9 16.21 6.06 34.01
N GLU A 10 16.90 7.06 33.47
CA GLU A 10 16.71 7.49 32.09
C GLU A 10 17.57 6.61 31.17
N LEU A 11 16.93 5.86 30.27
CA LEU A 11 17.64 5.03 29.30
C LEU A 11 18.31 5.93 28.26
N GLN A 12 19.63 6.05 28.33
CA GLN A 12 20.41 6.79 27.35
C GLN A 12 20.54 5.97 26.06
N VAL A 13 19.62 6.19 25.13
CA VAL A 13 19.67 5.62 23.79
C VAL A 13 20.62 6.39 22.88
N SER A 14 21.32 5.69 22.00
CA SER A 14 22.15 6.32 20.96
C SER A 14 21.30 7.13 19.99
N GLU A 15 21.87 8.14 19.33
CA GLU A 15 21.16 8.94 18.33
C GLU A 15 20.65 8.07 17.16
N GLY A 16 21.43 7.07 16.75
CA GLY A 16 21.03 6.12 15.72
C GLY A 16 19.82 5.28 16.11
N GLU A 17 19.80 4.78 17.36
CA GLU A 17 18.68 4.01 17.89
C GLU A 17 17.42 4.86 18.04
N ARG A 18 17.57 6.11 18.48
CA ARG A 18 16.45 7.06 18.56
C ARG A 18 15.82 7.30 17.19
N LYS A 19 16.63 7.50 16.14
CA LYS A 19 16.15 7.66 14.76
C LYS A 19 15.42 6.40 14.27
N ALA A 20 16.02 5.23 14.46
CA ALA A 20 15.40 3.96 14.07
C ALA A 20 14.08 3.69 14.80
N LEU A 21 13.99 4.01 16.10
CA LEU A 21 12.74 3.87 16.86
C LEU A 21 11.65 4.79 16.34
N VAL A 22 11.99 6.04 16.02
CA VAL A 22 11.07 7.01 15.43
C VAL A 22 10.59 6.54 14.05
N GLU A 23 11.49 6.10 13.17
CA GLU A 23 11.13 5.58 11.84
C GLU A 23 10.24 4.33 11.91
N ASN A 24 10.55 3.39 12.80
CA ASN A 24 9.70 2.22 13.03
C ASN A 24 8.30 2.65 13.51
N MET A 25 8.22 3.60 14.44
CA MET A 25 6.95 4.13 14.92
C MET A 25 6.17 4.86 13.81
N TYR A 26 6.83 5.59 12.92
CA TYR A 26 6.20 6.18 11.73
C TYR A 26 5.55 5.11 10.85
N ARG A 27 6.29 4.02 10.56
CA ARG A 27 5.77 2.90 9.76
C ARG A 27 4.58 2.25 10.45
N ASP A 28 4.69 1.97 11.74
CA ASP A 28 3.62 1.33 12.53
C ASP A 28 2.36 2.20 12.57
N ILE A 29 2.50 3.53 12.75
CA ILE A 29 1.38 4.47 12.71
C ILE A 29 0.74 4.48 11.32
N ALA A 30 1.54 4.56 10.25
CA ALA A 30 1.04 4.57 8.88
C ALA A 30 0.27 3.27 8.55
N THR A 31 0.79 2.11 8.96
CA THR A 31 0.11 0.82 8.80
C THR A 31 -1.21 0.77 9.57
N ILE A 32 -1.24 1.23 10.82
CA ILE A 32 -2.47 1.25 11.64
C ILE A 32 -3.53 2.15 11.01
N VAL A 33 -3.13 3.29 10.43
CA VAL A 33 -4.07 4.19 9.74
C VAL A 33 -4.56 3.56 8.44
N ALA A 34 -3.66 2.95 7.64
CA ALA A 34 -4.03 2.24 6.42
C ALA A 34 -5.09 1.16 6.67
N ASP A 35 -4.95 0.41 7.75
CA ASP A 35 -5.90 -0.64 8.15
C ASP A 35 -7.29 -0.13 8.56
N LYS A 36 -7.37 1.10 9.06
CA LYS A 36 -8.58 1.66 9.70
C LYS A 36 -9.29 2.70 8.84
N CYS A 37 -8.66 3.17 7.78
CA CYS A 37 -9.08 4.33 7.05
C CYS A 37 -9.18 4.07 5.55
N VAL A 38 -10.19 4.68 4.96
CA VAL A 38 -10.69 4.37 3.62
C VAL A 38 -10.97 5.66 2.90
N ASN A 39 -10.86 5.65 1.58
CA ASN A 39 -11.37 6.74 0.78
C ASN A 39 -12.92 6.69 0.80
N PRO A 40 -13.62 7.76 1.22
CA PRO A 40 -15.08 7.78 1.29
C PRO A 40 -15.77 7.56 -0.07
N THR A 41 -15.10 7.91 -1.18
CA THR A 41 -15.69 7.80 -2.52
C THR A 41 -15.52 6.41 -3.11
N SER A 42 -14.37 5.77 -2.89
CA SER A 42 -14.07 4.45 -3.48
C SER A 42 -14.23 3.28 -2.51
N ASN A 43 -14.42 3.54 -1.21
CA ASN A 43 -14.38 2.54 -0.14
C ASN A 43 -13.15 1.62 -0.22
N ARG A 44 -12.03 2.14 -0.72
CA ARG A 44 -10.73 1.44 -0.81
C ARG A 44 -9.76 1.95 0.25
N PRO A 45 -8.93 1.08 0.83
CA PRO A 45 -7.92 1.50 1.78
C PRO A 45 -6.76 2.18 1.04
N TYR A 46 -6.16 3.18 1.66
CA TYR A 46 -4.95 3.78 1.13
C TYR A 46 -3.74 2.90 1.45
N PRO A 47 -2.80 2.69 0.52
CA PRO A 47 -1.55 2.01 0.83
C PRO A 47 -0.74 2.82 1.84
N TYR A 48 -0.02 2.13 2.72
CA TYR A 48 0.76 2.76 3.80
C TYR A 48 1.76 3.80 3.26
N THR A 49 2.30 3.61 2.05
CA THR A 49 3.26 4.54 1.40
C THR A 49 2.67 5.91 1.11
N VAL A 50 1.37 5.98 0.79
CA VAL A 50 0.66 7.25 0.57
C VAL A 50 0.48 7.98 1.90
N ILE A 51 0.08 7.26 2.95
CA ILE A 51 -0.08 7.82 4.30
C ILE A 51 1.28 8.29 4.84
N GLU A 52 2.34 7.52 4.64
CA GLU A 52 3.70 7.89 5.04
C GLU A 52 4.16 9.19 4.37
N ARG A 53 3.91 9.35 3.06
CA ARG A 53 4.23 10.60 2.34
C ARG A 53 3.47 11.78 2.95
N VAL A 54 2.20 11.61 3.23
CA VAL A 54 1.34 12.66 3.79
C VAL A 54 1.76 13.04 5.22
N MET A 55 2.16 12.06 6.02
CA MET A 55 2.73 12.31 7.35
C MET A 55 4.01 13.15 7.28
N LYS A 56 4.86 12.92 6.26
CA LYS A 56 6.07 13.70 6.01
C LYS A 56 5.75 15.12 5.53
N GLU A 57 4.74 15.28 4.66
CA GLU A 57 4.28 16.59 4.18
C GLU A 57 3.69 17.45 5.31
N ILE A 58 2.94 16.85 6.23
CA ILE A 58 2.37 17.52 7.41
C ILE A 58 3.44 17.78 8.49
N HIS A 59 4.65 17.23 8.33
CA HIS A 59 5.70 17.23 9.35
C HIS A 59 5.19 16.76 10.72
N TYR A 60 4.40 15.67 10.73
CA TYR A 60 3.81 15.16 11.96
C TYR A 60 4.89 14.67 12.93
N ALA A 61 5.05 15.29 14.10
CA ALA A 61 6.04 14.90 15.10
C ALA A 61 5.58 13.68 15.90
N VAL A 62 6.29 12.54 15.75
CA VAL A 62 6.03 11.30 16.47
C VAL A 62 6.65 11.34 17.87
N ILE A 63 5.88 10.92 18.88
CA ILE A 63 6.31 10.92 20.29
C ILE A 63 6.61 9.48 20.74
N PRO A 64 7.88 9.08 20.95
CA PRO A 64 8.25 7.71 21.32
C PRO A 64 7.55 7.16 22.58
N ASN A 65 7.27 8.04 23.55
CA ASN A 65 6.68 7.67 24.83
C ASN A 65 5.18 7.36 24.76
N ARG A 66 4.52 7.63 23.63
CA ARG A 66 3.10 7.34 23.42
C ARG A 66 2.93 6.14 22.51
N SER A 67 1.90 5.35 22.77
CA SER A 67 1.59 4.19 21.92
C SER A 67 1.26 4.60 20.47
N ALA A 68 1.69 3.79 19.51
CA ALA A 68 1.36 3.98 18.08
C ALA A 68 -0.15 4.12 17.83
N LYS A 69 -0.97 3.37 18.60
CA LYS A 69 -2.44 3.39 18.48
C LYS A 69 -3.05 4.74 18.86
N GLN A 70 -2.57 5.36 19.94
CA GLN A 70 -3.05 6.68 20.36
C GLN A 70 -2.66 7.75 19.34
N GLN A 71 -1.41 7.73 18.88
CA GLN A 71 -0.93 8.66 17.87
C GLN A 71 -1.68 8.49 16.54
N ALA A 72 -1.97 7.26 16.12
CA ALA A 72 -2.78 7.00 14.94
C ALA A 72 -4.20 7.60 15.06
N LEU A 73 -4.84 7.55 16.24
CA LEU A 73 -6.16 8.16 16.44
C LEU A 73 -6.11 9.69 16.38
N GLU A 74 -5.03 10.31 16.85
CA GLU A 74 -4.81 11.75 16.71
C GLU A 74 -4.56 12.13 15.24
N LEU A 75 -3.80 11.30 14.53
CA LEU A 75 -3.48 11.49 13.12
C LEU A 75 -4.72 11.39 12.23
N ILE A 76 -5.61 10.41 12.48
CA ILE A 76 -6.87 10.23 11.72
C ILE A 76 -7.75 11.48 11.77
N LYS A 77 -7.66 12.31 12.82
CA LYS A 77 -8.41 13.56 12.91
C LYS A 77 -7.81 14.70 12.08
N LYS A 78 -6.49 14.67 11.83
CA LYS A 78 -5.75 15.72 11.11
C LYS A 78 -5.62 15.44 9.61
N LEU A 79 -5.53 14.17 9.22
CA LEU A 79 -5.42 13.73 7.82
C LEU A 79 -6.54 14.23 6.87
N PRO A 80 -7.82 14.36 7.32
CA PRO A 80 -8.91 14.84 6.48
C PRO A 80 -8.70 16.24 5.89
N GLU A 81 -7.84 17.06 6.48
CA GLU A 81 -7.53 18.42 5.98
C GLU A 81 -6.74 18.40 4.66
N HIS A 82 -5.96 17.33 4.42
CA HIS A 82 -5.08 17.21 3.24
C HIS A 82 -5.53 16.13 2.26
N ILE A 83 -6.16 15.04 2.75
CA ILE A 83 -6.64 13.93 1.91
C ILE A 83 -8.05 13.53 2.37
N PRO A 84 -8.99 13.26 1.43
CA PRO A 84 -10.29 12.72 1.79
C PRO A 84 -10.15 11.33 2.40
N LEU A 85 -10.23 11.25 3.73
CA LEU A 85 -10.03 10.04 4.49
C LEU A 85 -11.16 9.89 5.51
N ALA A 86 -11.84 8.76 5.46
CA ALA A 86 -12.90 8.39 6.38
C ALA A 86 -12.50 7.14 7.15
N ARG A 87 -13.08 6.96 8.34
CA ARG A 87 -12.87 5.73 9.11
C ARG A 87 -13.70 4.60 8.49
N ALA A 88 -13.12 3.41 8.42
CA ALA A 88 -13.81 2.22 7.91
C ALA A 88 -15.10 1.98 8.70
N LYS A 89 -16.19 1.73 7.97
CA LYS A 89 -17.47 1.32 8.54
C LYS A 89 -17.39 -0.16 8.96
N MET A 90 -18.19 -0.51 9.96
CA MET A 90 -18.38 -1.87 10.45
C MET A 90 -19.75 -2.37 10.00
N LYS A 91 -19.83 -3.64 9.62
CA LYS A 91 -21.08 -4.31 9.27
C LYS A 91 -21.63 -5.01 10.51
N ILE A 92 -22.76 -4.53 11.00
CA ILE A 92 -23.46 -5.12 12.14
C ILE A 92 -24.81 -5.70 11.70
N GLN A 93 -25.22 -6.78 12.35
CA GLN A 93 -26.55 -7.34 12.27
C GLN A 93 -27.32 -6.96 13.51
N VAL A 94 -28.43 -6.26 13.32
CA VAL A 94 -29.37 -5.92 14.38
C VAL A 94 -30.60 -6.81 14.21
N THR A 95 -30.91 -7.59 15.23
CA THR A 95 -32.12 -8.42 15.29
C THR A 95 -33.09 -7.80 16.28
N THR A 96 -34.24 -7.36 15.79
CA THR A 96 -35.26 -6.65 16.60
C THR A 96 -36.67 -7.13 16.25
N PRO A 97 -37.60 -7.21 17.22
CA PRO A 97 -39.02 -7.41 16.96
C PRO A 97 -39.63 -6.28 16.10
N ALA A 98 -40.71 -6.58 15.38
CA ALA A 98 -41.38 -5.63 14.48
C ALA A 98 -41.79 -4.29 15.15
N ALA A 99 -42.09 -4.31 16.46
CA ALA A 99 -42.51 -3.15 17.23
C ALA A 99 -41.42 -2.05 17.35
N GLY A 100 -40.15 -2.45 17.50
CA GLY A 100 -39.02 -1.51 17.70
C GLY A 100 -38.31 -1.10 16.41
N ALA A 101 -38.55 -1.81 15.31
CA ALA A 101 -37.76 -1.66 14.08
C ALA A 101 -37.87 -0.27 13.44
N LYS A 102 -39.02 0.42 13.54
CA LYS A 102 -39.18 1.76 12.95
C LYS A 102 -38.33 2.82 13.68
N ALA A 103 -38.35 2.81 15.02
CA ALA A 103 -37.56 3.73 15.84
C ALA A 103 -36.05 3.49 15.66
N ILE A 104 -35.64 2.23 15.59
CA ILE A 104 -34.24 1.85 15.39
C ILE A 104 -33.76 2.28 14.02
N LYS A 105 -34.55 2.09 12.96
CA LYS A 105 -34.22 2.61 11.62
C LYS A 105 -34.05 4.12 11.59
N GLU A 106 -34.92 4.85 12.29
CA GLU A 106 -34.83 6.31 12.36
C GLU A 106 -33.58 6.77 13.11
N GLY A 107 -33.25 6.13 14.24
CA GLY A 107 -32.03 6.43 14.98
C GLY A 107 -30.75 6.03 14.24
N LEU A 108 -30.78 4.94 13.47
CA LEU A 108 -29.71 4.56 12.56
C LEU A 108 -29.51 5.62 11.47
N LEU A 109 -30.61 6.12 10.88
CA LEU A 109 -30.53 7.15 9.84
C LEU A 109 -29.99 8.48 10.40
N LYS A 110 -30.38 8.86 11.64
CA LYS A 110 -29.84 10.03 12.35
C LYS A 110 -28.34 9.94 12.58
N GLU A 111 -27.84 8.74 12.85
CA GLU A 111 -26.42 8.48 13.09
C GLU A 111 -25.61 8.27 11.79
N GLY A 112 -26.25 8.40 10.62
CA GLY A 112 -25.59 8.25 9.31
C GLY A 112 -25.29 6.80 8.92
N ALA A 113 -26.01 5.85 9.51
CA ALA A 113 -25.88 4.44 9.21
C ALA A 113 -26.64 4.05 7.93
N GLU A 114 -26.03 3.21 7.12
CA GLU A 114 -26.62 2.74 5.85
C GLU A 114 -27.12 1.31 6.00
N ILE A 115 -28.40 1.07 5.71
CA ILE A 115 -29.03 -0.24 5.82
C ILE A 115 -28.83 -0.97 4.50
N VAL A 116 -28.11 -2.09 4.53
CA VAL A 116 -27.76 -2.89 3.36
C VAL A 116 -28.86 -3.90 3.05
N GLU A 117 -29.36 -4.58 4.08
CA GLU A 117 -30.38 -5.62 3.94
C GLU A 117 -31.34 -5.59 5.12
N GLN A 118 -32.60 -5.95 4.87
CA GLN A 118 -33.60 -6.16 5.90
C GLN A 118 -34.45 -7.38 5.55
N SER A 119 -34.47 -8.37 6.44
CA SER A 119 -35.16 -9.64 6.24
C SER A 119 -35.93 -10.05 7.50
N GLY A 120 -37.14 -10.59 7.31
CA GLY A 120 -38.00 -11.13 8.37
C GLY A 120 -39.30 -10.35 8.59
N SER A 121 -40.39 -11.08 8.87
CA SER A 121 -41.73 -10.54 9.09
C SER A 121 -42.06 -10.29 10.57
N ASP A 122 -41.73 -11.23 11.44
CA ASP A 122 -42.02 -11.16 12.89
C ASP A 122 -40.80 -10.65 13.69
N THR A 123 -39.63 -11.26 13.45
CA THR A 123 -38.33 -10.75 13.87
C THR A 123 -37.61 -10.14 12.68
N ILE A 124 -37.33 -8.85 12.73
CA ILE A 124 -36.62 -8.13 11.67
C ILE A 124 -35.12 -8.24 11.95
N ARG A 125 -34.39 -8.85 11.02
CA ARG A 125 -32.93 -8.78 10.94
C ARG A 125 -32.57 -7.71 9.94
N MET A 126 -31.74 -6.76 10.36
CA MET A 126 -31.22 -5.71 9.49
C MET A 126 -29.69 -5.69 9.54
N VAL A 127 -29.08 -5.63 8.38
CA VAL A 127 -27.64 -5.53 8.20
C VAL A 127 -27.30 -4.08 7.92
N VAL A 128 -26.46 -3.49 8.76
CA VAL A 128 -26.22 -2.05 8.78
C VAL A 128 -24.73 -1.74 8.77
N LEU A 129 -24.32 -0.77 7.97
CA LEU A 129 -22.98 -0.22 7.95
C LEU A 129 -22.92 1.00 8.87
N ILE A 130 -22.14 0.91 9.94
CA ILE A 130 -22.00 1.98 10.95
C ILE A 130 -20.55 2.38 11.18
N THR A 131 -20.33 3.60 11.66
CA THR A 131 -19.00 3.99 12.16
C THR A 131 -18.75 3.39 13.55
N PRO A 132 -17.55 2.88 13.87
CA PRO A 132 -17.24 2.25 15.17
C PRO A 132 -17.50 3.13 16.40
N GLY A 133 -17.44 4.46 16.29
CA GLY A 133 -17.76 5.37 17.40
C GLY A 133 -19.24 5.35 17.79
N SER A 134 -20.10 5.15 16.79
CA SER A 134 -21.56 5.15 16.90
C SER A 134 -22.13 3.86 17.45
N TYR A 135 -21.33 2.77 17.48
CA TYR A 135 -21.76 1.45 17.97
C TYR A 135 -22.39 1.51 19.37
N ARG A 136 -21.82 2.32 20.28
CA ARG A 136 -22.36 2.47 21.65
C ARG A 136 -23.74 3.10 21.68
N ILE A 137 -23.97 4.09 20.83
CA ILE A 137 -25.25 4.80 20.71
C ILE A 137 -26.30 3.84 20.15
N VAL A 138 -25.96 3.14 19.06
CA VAL A 138 -26.85 2.14 18.43
C VAL A 138 -27.20 1.00 19.39
N ASN A 139 -26.23 0.48 20.16
CA ASN A 139 -26.52 -0.56 21.16
C ASN A 139 -27.49 -0.07 22.24
N SER A 140 -27.31 1.15 22.74
CA SER A 140 -28.21 1.74 23.75
C SER A 140 -29.62 1.92 23.18
N LEU A 141 -29.72 2.41 21.95
CA LEU A 141 -30.98 2.59 21.23
C LEU A 141 -31.74 1.26 21.04
N VAL A 142 -31.03 0.20 20.66
CA VAL A 142 -31.61 -1.13 20.49
C VAL A 142 -32.10 -1.70 21.82
N GLN A 143 -31.38 -1.48 22.92
CA GLN A 143 -31.82 -1.94 24.24
C GLN A 143 -33.06 -1.19 24.74
N GLU A 144 -33.10 0.13 24.56
CA GLU A 144 -34.21 0.99 25.00
C GLU A 144 -35.50 0.71 24.22
N HIS A 145 -35.45 0.63 22.89
CA HIS A 145 -36.64 0.41 22.06
C HIS A 145 -37.11 -1.05 22.02
N THR A 146 -36.30 -1.98 22.53
CA THR A 146 -36.60 -3.41 22.45
C THR A 146 -36.77 -4.06 23.83
N ASN A 147 -36.69 -3.30 24.93
CA ASN A 147 -36.76 -3.82 26.31
C ASN A 147 -35.91 -5.09 26.52
N GLY A 148 -34.72 -5.15 25.88
CA GLY A 148 -33.80 -6.28 25.97
C GLY A 148 -34.07 -7.48 25.07
N GLN A 149 -35.11 -7.49 24.21
CA GLN A 149 -35.33 -8.58 23.24
C GLN A 149 -34.51 -8.43 21.94
N GLY A 150 -33.72 -7.37 21.81
CA GLY A 150 -32.91 -7.07 20.63
C GLY A 150 -31.52 -7.65 20.77
N SER A 151 -31.05 -8.36 19.74
CA SER A 151 -29.66 -8.86 19.66
C SER A 151 -28.88 -8.04 18.64
N LEU A 152 -27.63 -7.72 18.98
CA LEU A 152 -26.72 -6.98 18.10
C LEU A 152 -25.44 -7.80 17.90
N GLU A 153 -25.28 -8.34 16.70
CA GLU A 153 -24.16 -9.18 16.30
C GLU A 153 -23.25 -8.41 15.36
N VAL A 154 -21.93 -8.49 15.55
CA VAL A 154 -20.96 -7.88 14.63
C VAL A 154 -20.63 -8.91 13.57
N ILE A 155 -21.03 -8.65 12.31
CA ILE A 155 -20.71 -9.55 11.19
C ILE A 155 -19.28 -9.33 10.75
N ASP A 156 -18.92 -8.07 10.51
CA ASP A 156 -17.61 -7.74 9.98
C ASP A 156 -17.10 -6.41 10.56
N LEU A 157 -15.84 -6.44 11.00
CA LEU A 157 -15.16 -5.30 11.59
C LEU A 157 -14.60 -4.34 10.53
N LYS A 158 -14.47 -4.79 9.28
CA LYS A 158 -13.84 -4.03 8.20
C LYS A 158 -14.61 -4.18 6.88
N SER A 159 -15.66 -3.39 6.66
CA SER A 159 -16.35 -3.38 5.37
C SER A 159 -15.52 -2.64 4.31
N HIS A 160 -14.49 -3.29 3.77
CA HIS A 160 -13.86 -2.88 2.52
C HIS A 160 -14.35 -3.79 1.42
N GLN A 161 -14.52 -3.22 0.22
CA GLN A 161 -14.68 -4.03 -0.96
C GLN A 161 -13.32 -4.63 -1.27
N GLU A 162 -13.09 -5.87 -0.83
CA GLU A 162 -11.90 -6.69 -1.17
C GLU A 162 -11.98 -7.06 -2.66
N GLY A 163 -11.79 -6.07 -3.52
CA GLY A 163 -11.43 -6.30 -4.91
C GLY A 163 -9.93 -6.54 -4.96
N GLU A 164 -9.54 -7.81 -5.04
CA GLU A 164 -8.21 -8.25 -5.45
C GLU A 164 -7.92 -7.74 -6.87
N HIS A 165 -7.46 -6.49 -7.01
CA HIS A 165 -7.02 -5.96 -8.30
C HIS A 165 -5.83 -5.00 -8.11
N THR A 166 -4.66 -5.54 -8.44
CA THR A 166 -3.50 -4.93 -9.12
C THR A 166 -3.12 -3.51 -8.71
N ILE A 167 -2.15 -3.45 -7.81
CA ILE A 167 -1.41 -2.27 -7.36
C ILE A 167 -0.79 -1.50 -8.55
N ASP A 168 -0.62 -2.13 -9.72
CA ASP A 168 -0.02 -1.54 -10.93
C ASP A 168 -0.93 -0.58 -11.73
N ASP A 169 -2.26 -0.71 -11.64
CA ASP A 169 -3.19 0.10 -12.45
C ASP A 169 -3.34 1.56 -11.94
N GLU A 170 -3.27 1.77 -10.62
CA GLU A 170 -3.31 3.13 -10.04
C GLU A 170 -1.96 3.87 -10.16
N ILE A 171 -0.83 3.15 -10.21
CA ILE A 171 0.50 3.74 -10.42
C ILE A 171 0.62 4.30 -11.86
N SER A 172 0.06 3.59 -12.83
CA SER A 172 0.05 4.00 -14.24
C SER A 172 -0.79 5.28 -14.44
N LYS A 173 -2.01 5.33 -13.89
CA LYS A 173 -2.88 6.52 -13.99
C LYS A 173 -2.34 7.75 -13.27
N LYS A 174 -1.58 7.59 -12.19
CA LYS A 174 -0.98 8.71 -11.45
C LYS A 174 0.26 9.29 -12.15
N THR A 175 0.97 8.47 -12.92
CA THR A 175 2.10 8.91 -13.75
C THR A 175 1.63 9.77 -14.93
N GLU A 176 0.44 9.50 -15.47
CA GLU A 176 -0.16 10.28 -16.56
C GLU A 176 -0.72 11.64 -16.09
N ARG A 177 -1.27 11.72 -14.88
CA ARG A 177 -1.84 12.97 -14.33
C ARG A 177 -0.81 14.05 -13.96
N LEU A 178 0.47 13.68 -13.79
CA LEU A 178 1.55 14.62 -13.44
C LEU A 178 2.29 15.22 -14.65
N GLY A 179 1.84 14.97 -15.88
CA GLY A 179 2.16 15.82 -17.04
C GLY A 179 3.65 16.02 -17.36
N LEU A 180 4.49 15.00 -17.20
CA LEU A 180 5.90 15.02 -17.65
C LEU A 180 6.02 14.29 -19.00
N SER A 181 5.29 14.76 -20.00
CA SER A 181 5.53 14.42 -21.40
C SER A 181 4.94 15.48 -22.32
N GLY A 182 5.81 16.25 -22.96
CA GLY A 182 5.46 16.99 -24.18
C GLY A 182 6.23 18.29 -24.41
N PRO A 183 6.44 18.68 -25.67
CA PRO A 183 7.72 19.18 -26.18
C PRO A 183 7.71 20.68 -26.53
N THR A 184 8.86 21.33 -26.64
CA THR A 184 8.96 22.57 -27.46
C THR A 184 10.31 22.67 -28.15
N THR A 185 10.23 22.41 -29.45
CA THR A 185 11.15 22.73 -30.53
C THR A 185 11.42 24.23 -30.61
N LEU A 186 12.68 24.66 -30.74
CA LEU A 186 13.06 25.84 -31.52
C LEU A 186 14.38 25.57 -32.26
N ALA A 187 14.36 25.85 -33.56
CA ALA A 187 15.41 25.61 -34.54
C ALA A 187 16.31 26.88 -34.71
N PRO A 188 17.35 26.92 -35.58
CA PRO A 188 18.71 27.35 -35.24
C PRO A 188 19.19 28.66 -35.93
N VAL A 189 20.38 29.17 -35.56
CA VAL A 189 21.55 29.67 -36.39
C VAL A 189 22.44 30.66 -35.58
N PRO A 190 23.70 31.00 -35.96
CA PRO A 190 24.91 30.16 -36.15
C PRO A 190 26.22 30.76 -35.52
N VAL A 191 27.34 29.97 -35.55
CA VAL A 191 28.79 30.32 -35.46
C VAL A 191 29.30 31.08 -34.20
N VAL A 192 30.40 30.74 -33.51
CA VAL A 192 31.80 30.49 -33.91
C VAL A 192 32.52 29.75 -32.73
N ALA A 193 33.34 28.72 -33.03
CA ALA A 193 34.31 28.08 -32.11
C ALA A 193 35.57 28.97 -31.92
N PRO A 194 36.49 28.82 -30.93
CA PRO A 194 36.92 27.55 -30.31
C PRO A 194 37.37 27.61 -28.82
N ALA A 195 37.50 26.44 -28.20
CA ALA A 195 38.66 25.98 -27.40
C ALA A 195 38.27 24.73 -26.58
N GLN A 196 38.75 23.56 -27.01
CA GLN A 196 38.47 22.27 -26.39
C GLN A 196 39.47 21.97 -25.26
N ALA A 197 38.94 21.77 -24.05
CA ALA A 197 39.54 20.93 -23.01
C ALA A 197 38.53 19.81 -22.72
N ALA A 198 38.93 18.57 -22.99
CA ALA A 198 38.05 17.40 -22.93
C ALA A 198 37.77 16.97 -21.47
N ALA A 199 36.49 16.92 -21.10
CA ALA A 199 35.98 16.27 -19.90
C ALA A 199 34.97 15.19 -20.35
N GLY A 200 35.14 13.96 -19.84
CA GLY A 200 34.43 12.77 -20.30
C GLY A 200 32.96 12.67 -19.86
N GLU A 201 32.11 12.18 -20.75
CA GLU A 201 30.73 11.77 -20.47
C GLU A 201 30.69 10.34 -19.92
N THR A 202 30.11 10.16 -18.73
CA THR A 202 29.85 8.84 -18.13
C THR A 202 28.53 8.28 -18.67
N LYS A 203 28.61 7.32 -19.61
CA LYS A 203 27.47 6.52 -20.07
C LYS A 203 26.92 5.69 -18.90
N LYS A 204 25.62 5.81 -18.61
CA LYS A 204 24.92 4.92 -17.66
C LYS A 204 24.76 3.54 -18.29
N THR A 205 25.65 2.61 -17.98
CA THR A 205 25.54 1.21 -18.38
C THR A 205 24.49 0.50 -17.53
N ARG A 206 23.73 -0.42 -18.14
CA ARG A 206 22.72 -1.25 -17.47
C ARG A 206 22.92 -2.71 -17.85
N PRO A 207 23.93 -3.39 -17.29
CA PRO A 207 24.19 -4.79 -17.61
C PRO A 207 23.26 -5.73 -16.86
N CYS A 208 22.90 -6.86 -17.50
CA CYS A 208 22.24 -7.98 -16.80
C CYS A 208 23.24 -8.65 -15.86
N SER A 209 22.88 -8.86 -14.59
CA SER A 209 23.76 -9.46 -13.57
C SER A 209 24.08 -10.94 -13.79
N THR A 210 23.33 -11.61 -14.66
CA THR A 210 23.56 -13.02 -15.02
C THR A 210 24.28 -13.15 -16.37
N CYS A 211 23.99 -12.28 -17.33
CA CYS A 211 24.43 -12.47 -18.72
C CYS A 211 25.48 -11.45 -19.18
N GLY A 212 25.74 -10.38 -18.42
CA GLY A 212 26.80 -9.41 -18.70
C GLY A 212 26.61 -8.52 -19.93
N GLY A 213 25.56 -8.73 -20.74
CA GLY A 213 25.28 -7.91 -21.93
C GLY A 213 24.98 -6.45 -21.61
N ASP A 214 25.44 -5.52 -22.46
CA ASP A 214 25.17 -4.09 -22.34
C ASP A 214 23.88 -3.71 -23.07
N PHE A 215 22.84 -3.42 -22.29
CA PHE A 215 21.53 -3.01 -22.81
C PHE A 215 21.27 -1.51 -22.61
N SER A 216 22.34 -0.72 -22.53
CA SER A 216 22.31 0.71 -22.21
C SER A 216 21.50 1.57 -23.20
N ALA A 217 21.30 1.08 -24.43
CA ALA A 217 20.66 1.81 -25.53
C ALA A 217 19.12 1.70 -25.59
N ASP A 218 18.50 0.61 -25.13
CA ASP A 218 17.07 0.33 -25.36
C ASP A 218 16.41 -0.41 -24.19
N MET A 219 15.51 0.26 -23.48
CA MET A 219 14.81 -0.30 -22.30
C MET A 219 13.84 -1.44 -22.66
N THR A 220 13.33 -1.47 -23.89
CA THR A 220 12.49 -2.56 -24.40
C THR A 220 13.29 -3.84 -24.58
N LYS A 221 14.50 -3.74 -25.17
CA LYS A 221 15.41 -4.89 -25.36
C LYS A 221 15.91 -5.46 -24.03
N TYR A 222 16.13 -4.60 -23.02
CA TYR A 222 16.47 -5.05 -21.67
C TYR A 222 15.37 -5.91 -21.04
N ARG A 223 14.08 -5.55 -21.26
CA ARG A 223 12.93 -6.33 -20.77
C ARG A 223 12.71 -7.62 -21.56
N GLU A 224 12.97 -7.60 -22.86
CA GLU A 224 12.88 -8.77 -23.73
C GLU A 224 14.00 -9.79 -23.44
N HIS A 225 15.19 -9.32 -23.06
CA HIS A 225 16.31 -10.19 -22.68
C HIS A 225 15.94 -11.19 -21.56
N PHE A 226 15.18 -10.78 -20.54
CA PHE A 226 14.75 -11.70 -19.47
C PHE A 226 13.85 -12.83 -19.95
N ARG A 227 13.24 -12.71 -21.14
CA ARG A 227 12.44 -13.76 -21.78
C ARG A 227 13.18 -14.50 -22.89
N SER A 228 14.43 -14.13 -23.18
CA SER A 228 15.20 -14.78 -24.24
C SER A 228 15.75 -16.13 -23.78
N GLU A 229 15.89 -17.05 -24.72
CA GLU A 229 16.44 -18.39 -24.46
C GLU A 229 17.91 -18.32 -24.00
N TRP A 230 18.67 -17.31 -24.46
CA TRP A 230 20.02 -17.03 -23.95
C TRP A 230 20.06 -16.72 -22.44
N HIS A 231 19.07 -15.98 -21.92
CA HIS A 231 18.99 -15.69 -20.49
C HIS A 231 18.69 -16.95 -19.68
N ARG A 232 17.77 -17.79 -20.16
CA ARG A 232 17.41 -19.07 -19.53
C ARG A 232 18.58 -20.05 -19.54
N TYR A 233 19.32 -20.11 -20.65
CA TYR A 233 20.52 -20.94 -20.80
C TYR A 233 21.61 -20.54 -19.80
N ASN A 234 21.95 -19.25 -19.72
CA ASN A 234 22.97 -18.77 -18.79
C ASN A 234 22.55 -18.90 -17.31
N LEU A 235 21.26 -18.79 -17.00
CA LEU A 235 20.73 -19.06 -15.67
C LEU A 235 20.95 -20.55 -15.29
N LYS A 236 20.77 -21.45 -16.25
CA LYS A 236 21.00 -22.89 -16.07
C LYS A 236 22.48 -23.25 -15.96
N CYS A 237 23.36 -22.66 -16.77
CA CYS A 237 24.82 -22.79 -16.63
C CYS A 237 25.29 -22.38 -15.23
N LYS A 238 24.78 -21.26 -14.70
CA LYS A 238 25.09 -20.80 -13.34
C LYS A 238 24.60 -21.78 -12.26
N SER A 239 23.43 -22.40 -12.44
CA SER A 239 22.91 -23.46 -11.56
C SER A 239 23.82 -24.70 -11.56
N MET A 240 24.36 -25.08 -12.73
CA MET A 240 25.28 -26.21 -12.92
C MET A 240 26.75 -25.86 -12.60
N LYS A 241 27.04 -24.64 -12.10
CA LYS A 241 28.39 -24.12 -11.84
C LYS A 241 29.32 -24.09 -13.07
N GLN A 242 28.75 -23.98 -14.26
CA GLN A 242 29.47 -23.75 -15.51
C GLN A 242 29.65 -22.25 -15.78
N PRO A 243 30.69 -21.85 -16.51
CA PRO A 243 30.88 -20.45 -16.91
C PRO A 243 29.71 -19.98 -17.78
N VAL A 244 29.36 -18.71 -17.64
CA VAL A 244 28.34 -18.06 -18.49
C VAL A 244 28.91 -17.81 -19.87
N VAL A 245 28.05 -17.91 -20.88
CA VAL A 245 28.41 -17.83 -22.30
C VAL A 245 27.98 -16.48 -22.87
N ALA A 246 28.84 -15.85 -23.67
CA ALA A 246 28.52 -14.58 -24.34
C ALA A 246 27.45 -14.76 -25.42
N GLU A 247 26.80 -13.67 -25.84
CA GLU A 247 25.71 -13.74 -26.84
C GLU A 247 26.18 -14.31 -28.19
N GLU A 248 27.39 -13.96 -28.63
CA GLU A 248 27.98 -14.44 -29.89
C GLU A 248 28.29 -15.94 -29.84
N GLU A 249 28.78 -16.42 -28.71
CA GLU A 249 29.08 -17.84 -28.49
C GLU A 249 27.79 -18.67 -28.38
N TYR A 250 26.73 -18.13 -27.77
CA TYR A 250 25.43 -18.78 -27.71
C TYR A 250 24.78 -18.91 -29.09
N ASN A 251 24.88 -17.88 -29.94
CA ASN A 251 24.35 -17.92 -31.29
C ASN A 251 25.09 -18.90 -32.22
N ALA A 252 26.30 -19.34 -31.83
CA ALA A 252 27.06 -20.35 -32.54
C ALA A 252 26.74 -21.79 -32.11
N LEU A 253 25.94 -21.97 -31.05
CA LEU A 253 25.48 -23.29 -30.61
C LEU A 253 24.31 -23.77 -31.47
N GLU A 254 24.27 -25.07 -31.76
CA GLU A 254 23.15 -25.68 -32.46
C GLU A 254 21.91 -25.68 -31.55
N SER A 255 20.74 -25.32 -32.11
CA SER A 255 19.51 -25.17 -31.35
C SER A 255 19.08 -26.46 -30.63
N ASP A 256 19.35 -27.63 -31.23
CA ASP A 256 19.02 -28.94 -30.65
C ASP A 256 19.85 -29.22 -29.38
N ASP A 257 21.12 -28.81 -29.34
CA ASP A 257 21.98 -28.95 -28.16
C ASP A 257 21.57 -27.99 -27.04
N VAL A 258 21.12 -26.79 -27.39
CA VAL A 258 20.59 -25.80 -26.43
C VAL A 258 19.29 -26.32 -25.80
N GLU A 259 18.37 -26.87 -26.59
CA GLU A 259 17.13 -27.45 -26.07
C GLU A 259 17.39 -28.71 -25.24
N ALA A 260 18.31 -29.58 -25.66
CA ALA A 260 18.74 -30.74 -24.87
C ALA A 260 19.36 -30.30 -23.53
N PHE A 261 20.17 -29.24 -23.54
CA PHE A 261 20.76 -28.69 -22.33
C PHE A 261 19.71 -28.07 -21.42
N LEU A 262 18.75 -27.30 -21.96
CA LEU A 262 17.65 -26.69 -21.20
C LEU A 262 16.63 -27.70 -20.65
N SER A 263 16.45 -28.83 -21.32
CA SER A 263 15.58 -29.93 -20.89
C SER A 263 16.24 -30.95 -19.95
N SER A 264 17.58 -30.99 -19.88
CA SER A 264 18.29 -31.88 -18.94
C SER A 264 17.97 -31.52 -17.47
N VAL A 265 17.14 -32.30 -16.81
CA VAL A 265 16.69 -32.02 -15.44
C VAL A 265 17.87 -32.20 -14.48
N SER A 266 18.12 -31.20 -13.61
CA SER A 266 18.93 -31.36 -12.39
C SER A 266 18.16 -32.09 -11.31
#